data_AF-A0A955PT21-F1
#
_entry.id   AF-A0A955PT21-F1
#
_cell.length_a   1.000
_cell.length_b   1.000
_cell.length_c   1.000
_cell.angle_alpha   90.00
_cell.angle_beta   90.00
_cell.angle_gamma   90.00
#
_symmetry.space_group_name_H-M   'P 1'
#
loop_
_entity.id
_entity.type
_entity.pdbx_description
1 polymer ?
#
loop_
_entity_poly.entity_id
_entity_poly.type
_entity_poly.pdbx_seq_one_letter_code
_entity_poly.pdbx_strand_id
1 'polypeptide(L)' 'MVKAARPKSRFVCQECGYQGVRWSGRCPECAQWNSLREEVDQDLSSLQPRSVAGGIPEAVPISSIVQTQEFRLQA' A
#
# COMPACT_ATOMS: atom_id res chain seq x y z
N MET A 1 27.73 13.41 -3.18
CA MET A 1 27.20 12.08 -3.57
C MET A 1 26.06 11.71 -2.62
N VAL A 2 24.81 12.02 -2.98
CA VAL A 2 23.64 11.60 -2.17
C VAL A 2 23.33 10.15 -2.55
N LYS A 3 23.51 9.24 -1.58
CA LYS A 3 23.20 7.82 -1.73
C LYS A 3 21.67 7.68 -1.73
N ALA A 4 21.10 7.27 -2.87
CA ALA A 4 19.68 6.98 -2.98
C ALA A 4 19.30 5.95 -1.90
N ALA A 5 18.47 6.37 -0.94
CA ALA A 5 17.96 5.49 0.10
C ALA A 5 16.89 4.61 -0.53
N ARG A 6 17.19 3.31 -0.71
CA ARG A 6 16.17 2.33 -1.05
C ARG A 6 15.12 2.34 0.07
N PRO A 7 13.82 2.41 -0.27
CA PRO A 7 12.77 2.40 0.74
C PRO A 7 12.93 1.12 1.57
N LYS A 8 13.05 1.29 2.88
CA LYS A 8 13.11 0.16 3.81
C LYS A 8 11.67 -0.15 4.18
N SER A 9 11.19 -1.31 3.72
CA SER A 9 9.93 -1.85 4.21
C SER A 9 10.16 -2.51 5.57
N ARG A 10 9.25 -2.23 6.51
CA ARG A 10 9.17 -2.90 7.82
C ARG A 10 7.77 -3.50 7.98
N PHE A 11 7.68 -4.64 8.65
CA PHE A 11 6.40 -5.28 8.93
C PHE A 11 6.02 -4.99 10.38
N VAL A 12 4.93 -4.27 10.60
CA VAL A 12 4.45 -3.87 11.93
C VAL A 12 3.17 -4.61 12.26
N CYS A 13 3.10 -5.22 13.45
CA CYS A 13 1.89 -5.84 13.95
C CYS A 13 0.92 -4.78 14.49
N GLN A 14 -0.30 -4.73 13.96
CA GLN A 14 -1.32 -3.76 14.38
C GLN A 14 -1.90 -4.01 15.77
N GLU A 15 -1.70 -5.21 16.33
CA GLU A 15 -2.28 -5.59 17.64
C GLU A 15 -1.32 -5.35 18.81
N CYS A 16 -0.02 -5.59 18.62
CA CYS A 16 0.98 -5.48 19.69
C CYS A 16 2.14 -4.52 19.37
N GLY A 17 2.26 -4.05 18.14
CA GLY A 17 3.33 -3.14 17.73
C GLY A 17 4.66 -3.82 17.38
N TYR A 18 4.75 -5.16 17.41
CA TYR A 18 5.95 -5.90 16.99
C TYR A 18 6.42 -5.48 15.59
N GLN A 19 7.72 -5.26 15.42
CA GLN A 19 8.32 -4.89 14.13
C GLN A 19 9.26 -6.00 13.63
N GLY A 20 9.05 -6.44 12.40
CA GLY A 20 9.85 -7.45 11.73
C GLY A 20 10.40 -6.97 10.39
N VAL A 21 11.51 -7.57 9.96
CA VAL A 21 12.13 -7.31 8.64
C VAL A 21 11.54 -8.15 7.51
N ARG A 22 10.65 -9.09 7.84
CA ARG A 22 10.02 -10.00 6.87
C ARG A 22 8.63 -10.40 7.33
N TRP A 23 7.73 -10.63 6.37
CA TRP A 23 6.40 -11.15 6.63
C TRP A 23 6.46 -12.60 7.15
N SER A 24 5.89 -12.85 8.32
CA SER A 24 5.80 -14.18 8.94
C SER A 24 4.38 -14.74 9.01
N GLY A 25 3.36 -14.01 8.55
CA GLY A 25 1.94 -14.42 8.56
C GLY A 25 1.30 -14.38 9.95
N ARG A 26 1.99 -14.90 10.96
CA ARG A 26 1.66 -14.85 12.38
C ARG A 26 2.65 -13.97 13.14
N CYS A 27 2.17 -13.12 14.03
CA CYS A 27 3.02 -12.32 14.91
C CYS A 27 3.65 -13.21 16.01
N PRO A 28 4.97 -13.11 16.26
CA PRO A 28 5.63 -13.90 17.31
C PRO A 28 5.32 -13.46 18.74
N GLU A 29 4.91 -12.20 18.95
CA GLU A 29 4.57 -11.69 20.30
C GLU A 29 3.12 -11.98 20.69
N CYS A 30 2.15 -11.65 19.83
CA CYS A 30 0.73 -11.81 20.16
C CYS A 30 0.07 -13.05 19.53
N ALA A 31 0.82 -13.86 18.78
CA ALA A 31 0.33 -15.05 18.07
C ALA A 31 -0.84 -14.81 17.08
N GLN A 32 -1.18 -13.54 16.78
CA GLN A 32 -2.28 -13.20 15.91
C GLN A 32 -1.91 -13.37 14.43
N TRP A 33 -2.87 -13.82 13.65
CA TRP A 33 -2.75 -13.96 12.19
C TRP A 33 -3.27 -12.71 11.49
N ASN A 34 -2.68 -12.39 10.33
CA ASN A 34 -3.08 -11.24 9.50
C ASN A 34 -2.94 -9.85 10.16
N SER A 35 -2.29 -9.76 11.32
CA SER A 35 -2.04 -8.48 12.00
C SER A 35 -0.77 -7.77 11.53
N LEU A 36 0.13 -8.47 10.84
CA LEU A 36 1.36 -7.91 10.28
C LEU A 36 1.02 -7.10 9.03
N ARG A 37 1.32 -5.80 9.04
CA ARG A 37 1.19 -4.89 7.89
C ARG A 37 2.56 -4.41 7.45
N GLU A 38 2.76 -4.28 6.15
CA GLU A 38 3.96 -3.64 5.61
C GLU A 38 3.81 -2.12 5.67
N GLU A 39 4.78 -1.45 6.28
CA GLU A 39 4.92 -0.01 6.29
C GLU A 39 6.22 0.34 5.54
N VAL A 40 6.09 1.16 4.51
CA VAL A 40 7.23 1.67 3.73
C VAL A 40 7.46 3.11 4.16
N ASP A 41 8.69 3.42 4.56
CA ASP A 41 9.11 4.79 4.81
C ASP A 41 9.15 5.53 3.46
N GLN A 42 8.01 6.11 3.11
CA GLN A 42 7.87 7.00 1.96
C GLN A 42 8.36 8.37 2.43
N ASP A 43 9.62 8.69 2.14
CA ASP A 43 10.12 10.05 2.28
C ASP A 43 9.37 10.95 1.28
N LEU A 44 8.22 11.47 1.70
CA LEU A 44 7.40 12.41 0.93
C LEU A 44 8.16 13.71 0.65
N SER A 45 9.30 13.94 1.30
CA SER A 45 10.17 15.09 1.09
C SER A 45 10.77 15.15 -0.32
N SER A 46 10.71 14.04 -1.09
CA SER A 46 11.18 13.96 -2.47
C SER A 46 10.07 14.06 -3.53
N LEU A 47 8.79 14.15 -3.12
CA LEU A 47 7.66 14.26 -4.05
C LEU A 47 7.34 15.72 -4.36
N GLN A 48 8.27 16.41 -5.03
CA GLN A 48 7.90 17.65 -5.71
C GLN A 48 7.04 17.27 -6.91
N PRO A 49 5.78 17.73 -7.01
CA PRO A 49 4.93 17.39 -8.14
C PRO A 49 5.57 17.96 -9.41
N ARG A 50 6.17 17.08 -10.22
CA ARG A 50 6.45 17.42 -11.62
C ARG A 50 5.10 17.46 -12.30
N SER A 51 4.61 18.66 -12.58
CA SER A 51 3.47 18.88 -13.45
C SER A 51 3.77 18.18 -14.77
N VAL A 52 3.15 17.02 -14.98
CA VAL A 52 3.17 16.37 -16.29
C VAL A 52 2.30 17.22 -17.20
N ALA A 53 2.89 17.75 -18.26
CA ALA A 53 2.17 18.47 -19.32
C ALA A 53 1.39 17.43 -20.15
N GLY A 54 0.30 16.94 -19.57
CA GLY A 54 -0.56 15.90 -20.13
C GLY A 54 -1.67 15.66 -19.13
N GLY A 55 -2.86 16.19 -19.43
CA GLY A 55 -3.99 16.21 -18.50
C GLY A 55 -4.25 14.85 -17.89
N ILE A 56 -4.18 14.78 -16.57
CA ILE A 56 -4.67 13.64 -15.80
C ILE A 56 -6.19 13.76 -15.87
N PRO A 57 -6.94 12.72 -16.33
CA PRO A 57 -8.38 12.78 -16.31
C PRO A 57 -8.88 13.04 -14.89
N GLU A 58 -9.90 13.88 -14.76
CA GLU A 58 -10.51 14.24 -13.48
C GLU A 58 -10.91 12.97 -12.71
N ALA A 59 -10.54 12.90 -11.43
CA ALA A 59 -10.82 11.73 -10.60
C ALA A 59 -12.34 11.59 -10.41
N VAL A 60 -12.94 10.60 -11.06
CA VAL A 60 -14.35 10.28 -10.91
C VAL A 60 -14.56 9.51 -9.61
N PRO A 61 -15.52 9.89 -8.75
CA PRO A 61 -15.78 9.18 -7.50
C PRO A 61 -16.27 7.77 -7.78
N ILE A 62 -15.87 6.82 -6.92
CA ILE A 62 -16.27 5.41 -7.02
C ILE A 62 -17.80 5.23 -7.04
N SER A 63 -18.53 6.13 -6.38
CA SER A 63 -20.00 6.13 -6.35
C SER A 63 -20.65 6.37 -7.72
N SER A 64 -19.93 6.92 -8.70
CA SER A 64 -20.47 7.23 -10.03
C SER A 64 -20.13 6.16 -11.08
N ILE A 65 -19.45 5.08 -10.67
CA ILE A 65 -19.13 3.97 -11.57
C ILE A 65 -20.39 3.13 -11.77
N VAL A 66 -20.91 3.13 -13.00
CA VAL A 66 -22.05 2.30 -13.38
C VAL A 66 -21.62 0.83 -13.38
N GLN A 67 -22.30 -0.01 -12.58
CA GLN A 67 -22.08 -1.45 -12.59
C GLN A 67 -22.68 -2.06 -13.85
N THR A 68 -21.90 -2.17 -14.92
CA THR A 68 -22.28 -2.98 -16.07
C THR A 68 -22.28 -4.44 -15.64
N GLN A 69 -23.46 -5.07 -15.61
CA GLN A 69 -23.62 -6.48 -15.28
C GLN A 69 -22.90 -7.32 -16.34
N GLU A 70 -21.70 -7.80 -16.01
CA GLU A 70 -21.00 -8.83 -16.78
C GLU A 70 -21.80 -10.14 -16.70
N PHE A 71 -22.35 -10.58 -17.83
CA PHE A 71 -22.98 -11.90 -17.93
C PHE A 71 -21.88 -12.95 -17.83
N ARG A 72 -21.55 -13.35 -16.59
CA ARG A 72 -20.61 -14.44 -16.36
C ARG A 72 -21.24 -15.71 -16.90
N LEU A 73 -20.67 -16.25 -17.97
CA LEU A 73 -21.03 -17.57 -18.48
C LEU A 73 -20.79 -18.58 -17.36
N GLN A 74 -21.87 -19.10 -16.79
CA GLN A 74 -21.85 -20.28 -15.95
C GLN A 74 -21.69 -21.47 -16.89
N ALA A 75 -20.52 -22.11 -16.84
CA ALA A 75 -20.30 -23.41 -17.46
C ALA A 75 -20.73 -24.52 -16.49
#